data_AF-A0A7V7BS97-F1
#
_entry.id   AF-A0A7V7BS97-F1
#
_cell.length_a   1.000
_cell.length_b   1.000
_cell.length_c   1.000
_cell.angle_alpha   90.00
_cell.angle_beta   90.00
_cell.angle_gamma   90.00
#
_symmetry.space_group_name_H-M   'P 1'
#
loop_
_entity.id
_entity.type
_entity.pdbx_description
1 polymer ?
#
loop_
_entity_poly.entity_id
_entity_poly.type
_entity_poly.pdbx_seq_one_letter_code
_entity_poly.pdbx_strand_id
1 'polypeptide(L)'
;MKNYGMTFAMYFCPVRPSEVNRYRVPGQGTPPRTIDELYSAMTAQYNETILVHSWWVPRLGSAGMFPRRQSGVLYNNTSDTGYDWPKKTTDRAITKVPFISDAAYSGSGGIASSSFNTTRSTRVEDIRRDSAHFYAGVLNSVNIGCADGHVETRNRNQIKAMQPSASPVDPIWFY
;
A
#
# COMPACT_ATOMS: atom_id res chain seq x y z
N MET A 1 4.76 18.78 -3.89
CA MET A 1 3.70 17.80 -4.21
C MET A 1 2.57 18.54 -4.92
N LYS A 2 2.08 18.05 -6.06
CA LYS A 2 0.85 18.60 -6.65
C LYS A 2 -0.30 18.11 -5.77
N ASN A 3 -1.12 19.01 -5.25
CA ASN A 3 -2.29 18.64 -4.45
C ASN A 3 -3.13 17.65 -5.26
N TYR A 4 -3.33 16.45 -4.72
CA TYR A 4 -4.27 15.46 -5.24
C TYR A 4 -5.73 15.91 -4.97
N GLY A 5 -6.02 17.20 -5.17
CA GLY A 5 -7.36 17.79 -5.11
C GLY A 5 -8.06 17.79 -3.75
N MET A 6 -7.40 17.33 -2.68
CA MET A 6 -7.90 17.42 -1.31
C MET A 6 -7.22 18.52 -0.51
N THR A 7 -7.99 19.09 0.40
CA THR A 7 -7.60 20.17 1.32
C THR A 7 -7.09 19.65 2.67
N PHE A 8 -7.16 18.34 2.93
CA PHE A 8 -6.74 17.71 4.18
C PHE A 8 -5.69 16.62 3.96
N ALA A 9 -4.79 16.47 4.93
CA ALA A 9 -3.69 15.51 4.88
C ALA A 9 -4.14 14.10 5.28
N MET A 10 -3.61 13.09 4.60
CA MET A 10 -3.79 11.67 4.92
C MET A 10 -2.56 11.12 5.63
N TYR A 11 -2.77 10.14 6.51
CA TYR A 11 -1.67 9.51 7.27
C TYR A 11 -0.72 8.68 6.39
N PHE A 12 -1.29 7.83 5.54
CA PHE A 12 -0.53 6.85 4.76
C PHE A 12 -0.35 7.29 3.31
N CYS A 13 -1.35 7.13 2.46
CA CYS A 13 -1.33 7.56 1.06
C CYS A 13 -2.40 8.64 0.84
N PRO A 14 -2.09 9.75 0.15
CA PRO A 14 -3.11 10.69 -0.26
C PRO A 14 -4.10 10.00 -1.21
N VAL A 15 -5.39 10.16 -0.94
CA VAL A 15 -6.43 9.71 -1.87
C VAL A 15 -6.40 10.63 -3.11
N ARG A 16 -6.73 10.11 -4.30
CA ARG A 16 -6.70 10.90 -5.54
C ARG A 16 -8.01 11.69 -5.66
N PRO A 17 -8.03 12.85 -6.36
CA PRO A 17 -9.25 13.64 -6.46
C PRO A 17 -10.41 12.87 -7.08
N SER A 18 -10.12 12.02 -8.07
CA SER A 18 -11.11 11.17 -8.73
C SER A 18 -11.74 10.12 -7.80
N GLU A 19 -11.05 9.74 -6.72
CA GLU A 19 -11.49 8.70 -5.79
C GLU A 19 -12.31 9.27 -4.64
N VAL A 20 -12.12 10.54 -4.29
CA VAL A 20 -13.01 11.26 -3.34
C VAL A 20 -14.45 11.22 -3.81
N ASN A 21 -14.66 11.29 -5.13
CA ASN A 21 -15.96 11.16 -5.77
C ASN A 21 -16.60 9.77 -5.60
N ARG A 22 -15.95 8.79 -4.98
CA ARG A 22 -16.57 7.52 -4.59
C ARG A 22 -17.35 7.63 -3.28
N TYR A 23 -16.97 8.54 -2.40
CA TYR A 23 -17.56 8.69 -1.08
C TYR A 23 -18.63 9.79 -1.08
N ARG A 24 -19.70 9.59 -0.31
CA ARG A 24 -20.83 10.54 -0.22
C ARG A 24 -21.11 10.84 1.24
N VAL A 25 -21.16 12.12 1.58
CA VAL A 25 -21.54 12.54 2.93
C VAL A 25 -23.02 12.16 3.17
N PRO A 26 -23.31 11.37 4.22
CA PRO A 26 -24.68 10.97 4.54
C PRO A 26 -25.59 12.19 4.71
N GLY A 27 -26.77 12.17 4.08
CA GLY A 27 -27.73 13.27 4.12
C GLY A 27 -27.42 14.47 3.22
N GLN A 28 -26.20 14.62 2.71
CA GLN A 28 -25.84 15.71 1.78
C GLN A 28 -25.66 15.24 0.33
N GLY A 29 -25.18 14.01 0.12
CA GLY A 29 -24.98 13.47 -1.23
C GLY A 29 -23.82 14.12 -2.01
N THR A 30 -22.99 14.93 -1.35
CA THR A 30 -21.80 15.57 -1.92
C THR A 30 -20.52 14.80 -1.58
N PRO A 31 -19.43 14.99 -2.35
CA PRO A 31 -18.11 14.47 -1.99
C PRO A 31 -17.56 15.13 -0.72
N PRO A 32 -16.79 14.40 0.12
CA PRO A 32 -16.13 14.98 1.29
C PRO A 32 -15.11 16.07 0.95
N ARG A 33 -15.05 17.11 1.79
CA ARG A 33 -14.12 18.25 1.72
C ARG A 33 -13.29 18.42 3.00
N THR A 34 -13.64 17.72 4.06
CA THR A 34 -12.92 17.68 5.33
C THR A 34 -12.66 16.22 5.76
N ILE A 35 -11.77 16.03 6.72
CA ILE A 35 -11.50 14.71 7.29
C ILE A 35 -12.72 14.14 8.02
N ASP A 36 -13.53 14.98 8.68
CA ASP A 36 -14.74 14.56 9.39
C ASP A 36 -15.86 14.14 8.42
N GLU A 37 -16.01 14.86 7.30
CA GLU A 37 -16.92 14.49 6.22
C GLU A 37 -16.49 13.15 5.58
N LEU A 38 -15.18 12.94 5.39
CA LEU A 38 -14.64 11.70 4.85
C LEU A 38 -14.85 10.55 5.85
N TYR A 39 -14.55 10.77 7.13
CA TYR A 39 -14.81 9.83 8.20
C TYR A 39 -16.28 9.41 8.22
N SER A 40 -17.20 10.37 8.22
CA SER A 40 -18.65 10.10 8.22
C SER A 40 -19.09 9.28 7.00
N ALA A 41 -18.59 9.62 5.82
CA ALA A 41 -18.88 8.89 4.58
C ALA A 41 -18.32 7.45 4.60
N MET A 42 -17.10 7.27 5.10
CA MET A 42 -16.47 5.95 5.22
C MET A 42 -17.14 5.10 6.29
N THR A 43 -17.47 5.66 7.46
CA THR A 43 -18.19 4.97 8.53
C THR A 43 -19.54 4.48 8.04
N ALA A 44 -20.32 5.33 7.35
CA ALA A 44 -21.61 4.93 6.80
C ALA A 44 -21.51 3.78 5.77
N GLN A 45 -20.38 3.66 5.08
CA GLN A 45 -20.18 2.65 4.04
C GLN A 45 -19.56 1.34 4.56
N TYR A 46 -18.63 1.42 5.51
CA TYR A 46 -17.79 0.29 5.91
C TYR A 46 -17.92 -0.11 7.38
N ASN A 47 -18.42 0.76 8.26
CA ASN A 47 -18.46 0.55 9.73
C ASN A 47 -17.10 0.18 10.37
N GLU A 48 -15.99 0.36 9.67
CA GLU A 48 -14.65 -0.04 10.11
C GLU A 48 -13.57 0.91 9.59
N THR A 49 -12.34 0.76 10.08
CA THR A 49 -11.18 1.51 9.59
C THR A 49 -10.66 0.87 8.31
N ILE A 50 -10.62 1.65 7.22
CA ILE A 50 -10.12 1.17 5.93
C ILE A 50 -8.80 1.87 5.60
N LEU A 51 -7.79 1.08 5.26
CA LEU A 51 -6.59 1.56 4.57
C LEU A 51 -6.84 1.45 3.06
N VAL A 52 -6.73 2.59 2.37
CA VAL A 52 -6.91 2.71 0.92
C VAL A 52 -5.53 2.85 0.26
N HIS A 53 -5.41 2.37 -0.98
CA HIS A 53 -4.15 2.35 -1.75
C HIS A 53 -3.02 1.62 -1.07
N SER A 54 -3.35 0.67 -0.22
CA SER A 54 -2.37 -0.15 0.44
C SER A 54 -2.30 -1.53 -0.16
N TRP A 55 -1.09 -2.04 -0.31
CA TRP A 55 -0.83 -3.45 -0.47
C TRP A 55 -0.22 -3.99 0.82
N TRP A 56 -0.79 -5.11 1.27
CA TRP A 56 -0.19 -5.88 2.35
C TRP A 56 1.04 -6.59 1.80
N VAL A 57 2.21 -6.33 2.36
CA VAL A 57 3.44 -7.00 1.94
C VAL A 57 3.37 -8.48 2.37
N PRO A 58 3.13 -9.43 1.44
CA PRO A 58 2.99 -10.84 1.77
C PRO A 58 4.37 -11.38 2.14
N ARG A 59 4.36 -12.39 3.01
CA ARG A 59 5.59 -12.96 3.58
C ARG A 59 5.73 -14.38 3.06
N LEU A 60 6.92 -14.84 2.75
CA LEU A 60 7.17 -16.25 2.50
C LEU A 60 7.61 -16.90 3.81
N GLY A 61 6.91 -17.94 4.24
CA GLY A 61 7.38 -18.82 5.32
C GLY A 61 7.29 -20.27 4.89
N SER A 62 7.65 -21.20 5.77
CA SER A 62 7.74 -22.64 5.44
C SER A 62 6.44 -23.27 4.92
N ALA A 63 5.28 -22.60 5.11
CA ALA A 63 3.97 -23.06 4.66
C ALA A 63 3.37 -22.22 3.50
N GLY A 64 4.16 -21.32 2.89
CA GLY A 64 3.71 -20.45 1.79
C GLY A 64 3.55 -18.98 2.21
N MET A 65 2.65 -18.25 1.52
CA MET A 65 2.46 -16.80 1.74
C MET A 65 1.59 -16.46 2.97
N PHE A 66 1.99 -15.45 3.74
CA PHE A 66 1.26 -14.86 4.89
C PHE A 66 0.37 -13.68 4.47
N PRO A 67 -0.71 -13.35 5.23
CA PRO A 67 -1.04 -13.80 6.59
C PRO A 67 -1.81 -15.12 6.64
N ARG A 68 -1.20 -16.17 7.21
CA ARG A 68 -1.86 -17.41 7.65
C ARG A 68 -1.29 -17.76 9.03
N ARG A 69 -2.09 -18.28 9.97
CA ARG A 69 -1.59 -18.75 11.28
C ARG A 69 -0.58 -19.87 11.05
N GLN A 70 0.65 -19.73 11.54
CA GLN A 70 1.67 -20.78 11.45
C GLN A 70 1.95 -21.42 12.81
N SER A 71 2.01 -22.75 12.83
CA SER A 71 2.54 -23.53 13.96
C SER A 71 4.02 -23.80 13.74
N GLY A 72 4.86 -23.58 14.76
CA GLY A 72 6.22 -24.13 14.81
C GLY A 72 7.34 -23.38 14.05
N VAL A 73 7.08 -22.26 13.38
CA VAL A 73 8.16 -21.45 12.76
C VAL A 73 8.66 -20.39 13.73
N LEU A 74 9.85 -20.61 14.27
CA LEU A 74 10.58 -19.63 15.07
C LEU A 74 11.17 -18.58 14.13
N TYR A 75 10.43 -17.50 13.82
CA TYR A 75 11.07 -16.34 13.21
C TYR A 75 12.08 -15.77 14.22
N ASN A 76 13.34 -15.57 13.84
CA ASN A 76 14.32 -15.02 14.76
C ASN A 76 13.98 -13.55 14.99
N ASN A 77 13.46 -13.24 16.17
CA ASN A 77 12.84 -11.95 16.44
C ASN A 77 13.79 -10.99 17.18
N THR A 78 15.09 -11.16 16.96
CA THR A 78 16.14 -10.48 17.74
C THR A 78 17.35 -10.06 16.91
N SER A 79 17.44 -10.39 15.60
CA SER A 79 18.68 -10.09 14.88
C SER A 79 18.76 -8.63 14.43
N ASP A 80 19.92 -8.04 14.65
CA ASP A 80 20.29 -6.67 14.30
C ASP A 80 20.48 -6.42 12.80
N THR A 81 20.29 -7.45 11.97
CA THR A 81 20.54 -7.38 10.53
C THR A 81 19.58 -6.43 9.81
N GLY A 82 18.44 -6.09 10.43
CA GLY A 82 17.48 -5.13 9.91
C GLY A 82 16.50 -5.69 8.87
N TYR A 83 16.48 -7.01 8.67
CA TYR A 83 15.65 -7.68 7.66
C TYR A 83 14.69 -8.75 8.24
N ASP A 84 14.70 -8.99 9.56
CA ASP A 84 13.81 -9.95 10.21
C ASP A 84 12.45 -9.33 10.55
N TRP A 85 11.39 -10.13 10.61
CA TRP A 85 10.05 -9.61 10.93
C TRP A 85 9.89 -9.31 12.42
N PRO A 86 9.44 -8.11 12.80
CA PRO A 86 8.98 -7.85 14.17
C PRO A 86 7.77 -8.76 14.52
N LYS A 87 7.80 -9.36 15.71
CA LYS A 87 6.65 -10.03 16.36
C LYS A 87 6.13 -9.28 17.60
N LYS A 88 6.89 -8.33 18.14
CA LYS A 88 6.53 -7.49 19.28
C LYS A 88 7.04 -6.07 19.04
N THR A 89 6.39 -5.11 19.69
CA THR A 89 6.73 -3.68 19.59
C THR A 89 8.09 -3.30 20.15
N THR A 90 8.84 -4.25 20.71
CA THR A 90 10.21 -4.04 21.22
C THR A 90 11.28 -4.59 20.28
N ASP A 91 10.91 -5.17 19.14
CA ASP A 91 11.90 -5.68 18.20
C ASP A 91 12.55 -4.53 17.42
N ARG A 92 13.86 -4.62 17.18
CA ARG A 92 14.60 -3.59 16.45
C ARG A 92 14.18 -3.46 14.98
N ALA A 93 13.48 -4.46 14.45
CA ALA A 93 12.97 -4.46 13.08
C ALA A 93 11.63 -3.74 12.91
N ILE A 94 10.95 -3.35 14.01
CA ILE A 94 9.66 -2.63 13.94
C ILE A 94 9.76 -1.34 13.13
N THR A 95 10.94 -0.72 13.10
CA THR A 95 11.20 0.54 12.40
C THR A 95 11.82 0.34 11.00
N LYS A 96 12.09 -0.90 10.58
CA LYS A 96 12.89 -1.18 9.37
C LYS A 96 12.16 -2.02 8.33
N VAL A 97 11.24 -2.88 8.78
CA VAL A 97 10.56 -3.84 7.90
C VAL A 97 9.12 -3.38 7.66
N PRO A 98 8.80 -2.97 6.41
CA PRO A 98 7.46 -2.50 6.09
C PRO A 98 6.48 -3.67 6.07
N PHE A 99 5.31 -3.48 6.67
CA PHE A 99 4.21 -4.45 6.64
C PHE A 99 3.12 -4.06 5.63
N ILE A 100 3.10 -2.80 5.23
CA ILE A 100 2.19 -2.23 4.24
C ILE A 100 2.99 -1.30 3.33
N SER A 101 2.63 -1.25 2.05
CA SER A 101 3.15 -0.28 1.08
C SER A 101 2.00 0.33 0.31
N ASP A 102 2.27 1.37 -0.48
CA ASP A 102 1.35 1.74 -1.54
C ASP A 102 1.04 0.52 -2.40
N ALA A 103 -0.14 0.50 -2.99
CA ALA A 103 -0.59 -0.53 -3.90
C ALA A 103 0.12 -0.39 -5.25
N ALA A 104 1.45 -0.39 -5.27
CA ALA A 104 2.30 -0.22 -6.44
C ALA A 104 2.52 -1.56 -7.14
N TYR A 105 2.04 -1.69 -8.37
CA TYR A 105 2.17 -2.94 -9.13
C TYR A 105 2.27 -2.74 -10.65
N SER A 106 2.77 -3.76 -11.35
CA SER A 106 2.76 -3.89 -12.81
C SER A 106 1.93 -5.10 -13.24
N GLY A 107 1.46 -5.13 -14.48
CA GLY A 107 0.64 -6.21 -15.02
C GLY A 107 -0.88 -5.97 -14.93
N SER A 108 -1.64 -7.02 -15.20
CA SER A 108 -3.09 -7.11 -15.01
C SER A 108 -3.43 -7.48 -13.57
N GLY A 109 -4.58 -7.01 -13.05
CA GLY A 109 -4.98 -7.19 -11.64
C GLY A 109 -4.87 -5.89 -10.83
N GLY A 110 -5.37 -5.87 -9.59
CA GLY A 110 -5.37 -4.69 -8.69
C GLY A 110 -6.77 -4.18 -8.27
N ILE A 111 -6.82 -3.18 -7.39
CA ILE A 111 -8.02 -2.82 -6.58
C ILE A 111 -9.18 -2.24 -7.40
N ALA A 112 -9.00 -1.80 -8.63
CA ALA A 112 -10.11 -1.53 -9.54
C ALA A 112 -9.69 -1.53 -11.01
N SER A 113 -10.54 -2.17 -11.83
CA SER A 113 -10.52 -2.20 -13.29
C SER A 113 -9.52 -3.14 -13.99
N SER A 114 -10.13 -4.04 -14.77
CA SER A 114 -9.57 -4.94 -15.78
C SER A 114 -9.15 -4.24 -17.08
N SER A 115 -9.18 -2.89 -17.15
CA SER A 115 -9.02 -2.14 -18.41
C SER A 115 -7.62 -1.59 -18.66
N PHE A 116 -6.64 -1.84 -17.78
CA PHE A 116 -5.27 -1.35 -17.93
C PHE A 116 -4.26 -2.49 -17.80
N ASN A 117 -3.99 -3.16 -18.92
CA ASN A 117 -2.86 -4.06 -19.05
C ASN A 117 -1.59 -3.21 -19.18
N THR A 118 -0.84 -3.04 -18.09
CA THR A 118 0.58 -2.67 -18.21
C THR A 118 1.40 -3.93 -18.43
N THR A 119 2.59 -3.78 -18.99
CA THR A 119 3.54 -4.90 -19.10
C THR A 119 3.81 -5.46 -17.71
N ARG A 120 3.49 -6.74 -17.51
CA ARG A 120 3.88 -7.45 -16.29
C ARG A 120 5.40 -7.57 -16.26
N SER A 121 6.03 -6.91 -15.28
CA SER A 121 7.48 -6.73 -15.25
C SER A 121 7.99 -6.47 -13.83
N THR A 122 9.23 -6.87 -13.55
CA THR A 122 9.93 -6.52 -12.30
C THR A 122 10.61 -5.15 -12.36
N ARG A 123 10.50 -4.45 -13.49
CA ARG A 123 11.10 -3.13 -13.69
C ARG A 123 10.21 -2.05 -13.10
N VAL A 124 10.82 -1.13 -12.35
CA VAL A 124 10.13 -0.08 -11.61
C VAL A 124 9.43 0.92 -12.55
N GLU A 125 9.96 1.14 -13.75
CA GLU A 125 9.34 1.97 -14.80
C GLU A 125 8.03 1.42 -15.36
N ASP A 126 7.76 0.11 -15.17
CA ASP A 126 6.54 -0.54 -15.65
C ASP A 126 5.43 -0.54 -14.59
N ILE A 127 5.66 0.06 -13.42
CA ILE A 127 4.63 0.25 -12.40
C ILE A 127 3.48 1.09 -12.97
N ARG A 128 2.26 0.67 -12.65
CA ARG A 128 1.05 1.35 -13.07
C ARG A 128 0.93 2.75 -12.49
N ARG A 129 0.60 3.71 -13.36
CA ARG A 129 0.48 5.13 -13.03
C ARG A 129 -0.65 5.46 -12.05
N ASP A 130 -1.65 4.57 -11.95
CA ASP A 130 -2.79 4.65 -11.03
C ASP A 130 -2.58 3.81 -9.74
N SER A 131 -1.33 3.45 -9.43
CA SER A 131 -1.03 2.51 -8.33
C SER A 131 -0.02 3.06 -7.31
N ALA A 132 0.74 4.11 -7.65
CA ALA A 132 1.76 4.74 -6.80
C ALA A 132 1.84 6.27 -6.99
N HIS A 133 2.86 6.93 -6.44
CA HIS A 133 3.07 8.37 -6.61
C HIS A 133 3.87 8.67 -7.88
N PHE A 134 3.18 9.19 -8.89
CA PHE A 134 3.79 9.65 -10.15
C PHE A 134 3.87 11.17 -10.22
N TYR A 135 4.99 11.67 -10.73
CA TYR A 135 5.19 13.09 -11.05
C TYR A 135 5.70 13.23 -12.48
N ALA A 136 5.07 14.10 -13.27
CA ALA A 136 5.38 14.29 -14.70
C ALA A 136 5.43 12.97 -15.50
N GLY A 137 4.57 12.00 -15.17
CA GLY A 137 4.50 10.70 -15.84
C GLY A 137 5.58 9.68 -15.45
N VAL A 138 6.48 10.04 -14.53
CA VAL A 138 7.54 9.18 -14.00
C VAL A 138 7.21 8.78 -12.56
N LEU A 139 7.53 7.55 -12.18
CA LEU A 139 7.41 7.13 -10.78
C LEU A 139 8.32 8.00 -9.92
N ASN A 140 7.72 8.64 -8.91
CA ASN A 140 8.43 9.46 -7.95
C ASN A 140 8.76 8.65 -6.68
N SER A 141 7.74 8.05 -6.08
CA SER A 141 7.86 7.39 -4.77
C SER A 141 6.71 6.42 -4.47
N VAL A 142 6.90 5.66 -3.40
CA VAL A 142 5.85 4.93 -2.68
C VAL A 142 5.96 5.23 -1.19
N ASN A 143 4.85 5.13 -0.47
CA ASN A 143 4.86 5.10 0.98
C ASN A 143 4.92 3.67 1.48
N ILE A 144 5.62 3.49 2.58
CA ILE A 144 5.67 2.24 3.33
C ILE A 144 5.31 2.51 4.79
N GLY A 145 4.63 1.55 5.42
CA GLY A 145 4.26 1.61 6.82
C GLY A 145 4.93 0.47 7.58
N CYS A 146 5.52 0.82 8.73
CA CYS A 146 6.27 -0.07 9.58
C CYS A 146 5.55 -0.32 10.91
N ALA A 147 5.84 -1.44 11.57
CA ALA A 147 4.99 -1.98 12.64
C ALA A 147 4.94 -1.12 13.92
N ASP A 148 5.85 -0.17 14.09
CA ASP A 148 5.81 0.87 15.13
C ASP A 148 4.84 2.03 14.81
N GLY A 149 4.21 1.96 13.65
CA GLY A 149 3.24 2.92 13.14
C GLY A 149 3.81 3.86 12.11
N HIS A 150 5.13 4.12 12.06
CA HIS A 150 5.64 5.19 11.21
C HIS A 150 5.44 4.91 9.72
N VAL A 151 5.39 5.99 8.95
CA VAL A 151 5.29 5.97 7.48
C VAL A 151 6.54 6.61 6.90
N GLU A 152 7.20 5.91 5.98
CA GLU A 152 8.37 6.40 5.24
C GLU A 152 8.03 6.51 3.75
N THR A 153 8.46 7.59 3.10
CA THR A 153 8.40 7.71 1.64
C THR A 153 9.70 7.22 1.02
N ARG A 154 9.62 6.17 0.19
CA ARG A 154 10.74 5.63 -0.57
C ARG A 154 10.73 6.15 -1.99
N ASN A 155 11.86 6.70 -2.42
CA ASN A 155 12.01 7.18 -3.79
C ASN A 155 12.22 6.04 -4.78
N ARG A 156 12.10 6.34 -6.08
CA ARG A 156 12.28 5.38 -7.19
C ARG A 156 13.49 4.45 -7.06
N ASN A 157 14.62 4.91 -6.54
CA ASN A 157 15.85 4.12 -6.46
C ASN A 157 15.85 3.12 -5.30
N GLN A 158 14.95 3.28 -4.33
CA GLN A 158 14.80 2.40 -3.18
C GLN A 158 13.76 1.30 -3.41
N ILE A 159 12.86 1.49 -4.39
CA ILE A 159 11.75 0.59 -4.70
C ILE A 159 12.26 -0.65 -5.42
N LYS A 160 11.77 -1.83 -5.02
CA LYS A 160 12.11 -3.12 -5.64
C LYS A 160 10.86 -3.96 -5.88
N ALA A 161 10.93 -4.84 -6.87
CA ALA A 161 9.92 -5.89 -7.06
C ALA A 161 10.06 -6.93 -5.94
N MET A 162 8.95 -7.25 -5.29
CA MET A 162 8.98 -8.03 -4.05
C MET A 162 8.15 -9.30 -4.12
N GLN A 163 7.12 -9.32 -4.97
CA GLN A 163 6.34 -10.53 -5.24
C GLN A 163 6.31 -10.83 -6.75
N PRO A 164 7.36 -11.47 -7.29
CA PRO A 164 7.26 -12.07 -8.62
C PRO A 164 6.30 -13.26 -8.53
N SER A 165 5.06 -13.12 -9.02
CA SER A 165 4.12 -14.25 -9.04
C SER A 165 4.61 -15.34 -10.01
N ALA A 166 4.31 -16.61 -9.72
CA ALA A 166 4.50 -17.71 -10.67
C ALA A 166 3.39 -17.75 -11.73
N SER A 167 2.23 -17.15 -11.43
CA SER A 167 1.11 -17.04 -12.34
C SER A 167 1.35 -15.91 -13.37
N PRO A 168 1.13 -16.16 -14.67
CA PRO A 168 1.31 -15.15 -15.71
C PRO A 168 0.24 -14.05 -15.67
N VAL A 169 -0.88 -14.28 -14.97
CA VAL A 169 -2.01 -13.33 -14.88
C VAL A 169 -1.97 -12.45 -13.64
N ASP A 170 -1.16 -12.81 -12.64
CA ASP A 170 -1.06 -12.05 -11.40
C ASP A 170 -0.13 -10.84 -11.57
N PRO A 171 -0.47 -9.71 -10.91
CA PRO A 171 0.39 -8.54 -10.90
C PRO A 171 1.70 -8.79 -10.12
N ILE A 172 2.73 -8.01 -10.45
CA ILE A 172 3.98 -7.94 -9.68
C ILE A 172 3.93 -6.70 -8.79
N TRP A 173 4.17 -6.88 -7.50
CA TRP A 173 4.08 -5.82 -6.49
C TRP A 173 5.45 -5.28 -6.06
N PHE A 174 5.45 -4.02 -5.61
CA PHE A 174 6.66 -3.24 -5.31
C PHE A 174 6.54 -2.47 -3.97
N TYR A 175 7.67 -2.31 -3.27
CA TYR A 175 7.83 -1.40 -2.12
C TYR A 175 9.31 -1.00 -1.90
#